data_AF-A0A9Q0Q4N7-F1
#
_entry.id   AF-A0A9Q0Q4N7-F1
#
_cell.length_a   1.000
_cell.length_b   1.000
_cell.length_c   1.000
_cell.angle_alpha   90.00
_cell.angle_beta   90.00
_cell.angle_gamma   90.00
#
_symmetry.space_group_name_H-M   'P 1'
#
loop_
_entity.id
_entity.type
_entity.pdbx_description
1 polymer ?
#
loop_
_entity_poly.entity_id
_entity_poly.type
_entity_poly.pdbx_seq_one_letter_code
_entity_poly.pdbx_strand_id
1 'polypeptide(L)'
;MGGGEGMGPVLKSTLESHEWTIPVKVRGFETQMEKWMGACDCIITKAGPGTIAEALIRGLPIILNDYIPGQEKGNVPYVVDNGAGVFTRSPNETAKIVTEWFCTKTDERERMSENALKVAQPEAVFDIIKDIHELARARGPLANTPYVLTASFSSLI
;
A
#
# COMPACT_ATOMS: atom_id res chain seq x y z
N MET A 1 10.22 2.71 -24.38
CA MET A 1 10.94 2.24 -23.18
C MET A 1 11.60 3.46 -22.55
N GLY A 2 11.04 3.99 -21.46
CA GLY A 2 11.55 5.21 -20.82
C GLY A 2 10.52 5.77 -19.86
N GLY A 3 10.72 5.56 -18.56
CA GLY A 3 9.83 6.06 -17.52
C GLY A 3 10.01 5.26 -16.23
N GLY A 4 10.98 5.64 -15.39
CA GLY A 4 11.10 5.05 -14.06
C GLY A 4 12.32 5.48 -13.25
N GLU A 5 13.49 5.68 -13.87
CA GLU A 5 14.75 5.72 -13.12
C GLU A 5 15.26 7.14 -12.74
N GLY A 6 14.52 8.22 -13.04
CA GLY A 6 15.05 9.59 -12.95
C GLY A 6 14.64 10.44 -11.74
N MET A 7 13.48 10.20 -11.11
CA MET A 7 12.93 11.15 -10.12
C MET A 7 13.35 10.87 -8.68
N GLY A 8 13.59 9.60 -8.32
CA GLY A 8 13.94 9.21 -6.95
C GLY A 8 15.22 9.86 -6.42
N PRO A 9 16.35 9.77 -7.16
CA PRO A 9 17.61 10.37 -6.72
C PRO A 9 17.57 11.91 -6.65
N VAL A 10 16.89 12.55 -7.59
CA VAL A 10 16.76 14.02 -7.63
C VAL A 10 15.94 14.51 -6.44
N LEU A 11 14.75 13.93 -6.22
CA LEU A 11 13.89 14.31 -5.09
C LEU A 11 14.59 14.12 -3.75
N LYS A 12 15.29 12.99 -3.58
CA LYS A 12 16.07 12.71 -2.37
C LYS A 12 17.08 13.81 -2.10
N SER A 13 17.94 14.12 -3.07
CA SER A 13 18.97 15.16 -2.94
C SER A 13 18.37 16.53 -2.64
N THR A 14 17.26 16.88 -3.30
CA THR A 14 16.54 18.14 -3.04
C THR A 14 16.05 18.22 -1.59
N LEU A 15 15.47 17.15 -1.04
CA LEU A 15 14.97 17.12 0.33
C LEU A 15 16.10 17.09 1.37
N GLU A 16 17.23 16.42 1.07
CA GLU A 16 18.41 16.40 1.93
C GLU A 16 19.12 17.76 2.01
N SER A 17 19.06 18.56 0.92
CA SER A 17 19.64 19.91 0.91
C SER A 17 18.77 20.98 1.57
N HIS A 18 17.53 20.65 1.94
CA HIS A 18 16.61 21.61 2.54
C HIS A 18 16.85 21.74 4.04
N GLU A 19 16.82 22.98 4.56
CA GLU A 19 16.86 23.23 6.00
C GLU A 19 15.46 23.08 6.59
N TRP A 20 15.27 22.05 7.41
CA TRP A 20 13.99 21.76 8.04
C TRP A 20 13.90 22.39 9.42
N THR A 21 12.74 22.97 9.74
CA THR A 21 12.44 23.52 11.08
C THR A 21 12.05 22.45 12.09
N ILE A 22 11.84 21.22 11.64
CA ILE A 22 11.53 20.04 12.44
C ILE A 22 12.48 18.88 12.08
N PRO A 23 12.64 17.86 12.92
CA PRO A 23 13.45 16.70 12.58
C PRO A 23 12.89 15.96 11.35
N VAL A 24 13.65 15.94 10.26
CA VAL A 24 13.29 15.22 9.02
C VAL A 24 14.40 14.23 8.68
N LYS A 25 14.00 12.98 8.40
CA LYS A 25 14.92 11.91 7.97
C LYS A 25 14.60 11.49 6.55
N VAL A 26 15.47 11.86 5.62
CA VAL A 26 15.32 11.51 4.20
C VAL A 26 15.99 10.17 3.92
N ARG A 27 15.30 9.31 3.18
CA ARG A 27 15.76 7.97 2.79
C ARG A 27 15.55 7.79 1.29
N GLY A 28 16.35 6.92 0.68
CA GLY A 28 16.14 6.45 -0.69
C GLY A 28 15.30 5.17 -0.70
N PHE A 29 15.64 4.25 -1.59
CA PHE A 29 15.09 2.90 -1.55
C PHE A 29 15.40 2.21 -0.20
N GLU A 30 14.43 1.49 0.34
CA GLU A 30 14.50 0.87 1.66
C GLU A 30 13.95 -0.56 1.59
N THR A 31 14.64 -1.49 2.25
CA THR A 31 14.30 -2.91 2.25
C THR A 31 13.67 -3.37 3.56
N GLN A 32 13.79 -2.58 4.62
CA GLN A 32 13.24 -2.88 5.94
C GLN A 32 12.05 -1.97 6.26
N MET A 33 11.04 -1.97 5.37
CA MET A 33 9.86 -1.11 5.48
C MET A 33 9.12 -1.32 6.80
N GLU A 34 9.13 -2.55 7.31
CA GLU A 34 8.52 -2.91 8.57
C GLU A 34 9.10 -2.11 9.74
N LYS A 35 10.42 -1.87 9.77
CA LYS A 35 11.06 -1.11 10.85
C LYS A 35 10.70 0.36 10.79
N TRP A 36 10.63 0.93 9.60
CA TRP A 36 10.31 2.35 9.43
C TRP A 36 8.84 2.63 9.69
N MET A 37 7.94 1.81 9.16
CA MET A 37 6.52 1.92 9.48
C MET A 37 6.27 1.73 10.98
N GLY A 38 6.98 0.81 11.65
CA GLY A 38 6.88 0.61 13.10
C GLY A 38 7.44 1.76 13.95
N ALA A 39 8.14 2.72 13.35
CA ALA A 39 8.66 3.91 14.04
C ALA A 39 7.83 5.18 13.77
N CYS A 40 6.72 5.05 13.04
CA CYS A 40 5.82 6.14 12.67
C CYS A 40 4.45 5.96 13.33
N ASP A 41 3.67 7.04 13.46
CA ASP A 41 2.29 7.00 13.97
C ASP A 41 1.22 7.23 12.89
N CYS A 42 1.62 7.53 11.66
CA CYS A 42 0.76 7.60 10.47
C CYS A 42 1.60 7.50 9.19
N ILE A 43 0.95 7.30 8.04
CA ILE A 43 1.62 7.28 6.73
C ILE A 43 0.91 8.14 5.69
N ILE A 44 1.67 8.84 4.86
CA ILE A 44 1.17 9.53 3.66
C ILE A 44 1.71 8.80 2.44
N THR A 45 0.83 8.34 1.55
CA THR A 45 1.24 7.56 0.36
C THR A 45 0.19 7.60 -0.74
N LYS A 46 0.55 7.17 -1.95
CA LYS A 46 -0.45 6.88 -3.00
C LYS A 46 -1.22 5.60 -2.65
N ALA A 47 -2.35 5.36 -3.30
CA ALA A 47 -3.22 4.20 -3.06
C ALA A 47 -2.67 2.86 -3.60
N GLY A 48 -1.37 2.61 -3.41
CA GLY A 48 -0.71 1.35 -3.77
C GLY A 48 -1.14 0.22 -2.82
N PRO A 49 -1.63 -0.92 -3.34
CA PRO A 49 -2.24 -1.96 -2.52
C PRO A 49 -1.26 -2.60 -1.52
N GLY A 50 0.00 -2.81 -1.91
CA GLY A 50 1.03 -3.37 -1.03
C GLY A 50 1.31 -2.46 0.17
N THR A 51 1.57 -1.18 -0.07
CA THR A 51 1.81 -0.19 1.00
C THR A 51 0.59 -0.01 1.90
N ILE A 52 -0.62 -0.06 1.34
CA ILE A 52 -1.86 -0.05 2.14
C ILE A 52 -1.88 -1.26 3.07
N ALA A 53 -1.69 -2.48 2.56
CA ALA A 53 -1.70 -3.69 3.37
C ALA A 53 -0.65 -3.66 4.49
N GLU A 54 0.58 -3.24 4.18
CA GLU A 54 1.67 -3.08 5.15
C GLU A 54 1.32 -2.05 6.25
N ALA A 55 0.78 -0.90 5.87
CA ALA A 55 0.35 0.13 6.81
C ALA A 55 -0.77 -0.36 7.74
N LEU A 56 -1.75 -1.10 7.21
CA LEU A 56 -2.83 -1.69 7.99
C LEU A 56 -2.30 -2.71 9.01
N ILE A 57 -1.39 -3.59 8.59
CA ILE A 57 -0.72 -4.56 9.48
C ILE A 57 0.06 -3.84 10.60
N ARG A 58 0.64 -2.68 10.30
CA ARG A 58 1.33 -1.83 11.28
C ARG A 58 0.40 -0.94 12.10
N GLY A 59 -0.91 -0.96 11.83
CA GLY A 59 -1.89 -0.12 12.53
C GLY A 59 -1.71 1.37 12.25
N LEU A 60 -1.18 1.75 11.08
CA LEU A 60 -0.96 3.14 10.73
C LEU A 60 -2.20 3.75 10.08
N PRO A 61 -2.77 4.84 10.62
CA PRO A 61 -3.70 5.69 9.88
C PRO A 61 -3.08 6.18 8.57
N ILE A 62 -3.86 6.09 7.49
CA ILE A 62 -3.36 6.33 6.12
C ILE A 62 -3.92 7.64 5.58
N ILE A 63 -3.06 8.53 5.08
CA ILE A 63 -3.44 9.66 4.25
C ILE A 63 -3.09 9.32 2.81
N LEU A 64 -4.10 8.99 2.01
CA LEU A 64 -3.93 8.73 0.59
C LEU A 64 -3.81 10.04 -0.19
N ASN A 65 -2.66 10.29 -0.81
CA ASN A 65 -2.38 11.54 -1.50
C ASN A 65 -2.54 11.48 -3.03
N ASP A 66 -2.57 10.28 -3.61
CA ASP A 66 -2.83 10.06 -5.03
C ASP A 66 -3.21 8.61 -5.31
N TYR A 67 -3.50 8.29 -6.57
CA TYR A 67 -3.69 6.94 -7.08
C TYR A 67 -3.39 6.88 -8.58
N ILE A 68 -2.92 5.74 -9.07
CA ILE A 68 -2.80 5.48 -10.52
C ILE A 68 -4.20 5.23 -11.13
N PRO A 69 -4.68 6.07 -12.07
CA PRO A 69 -5.98 5.90 -12.71
C PRO A 69 -6.12 4.53 -13.38
N GLY A 70 -7.29 3.89 -13.21
CA GLY A 70 -7.58 2.57 -13.78
C GLY A 70 -7.01 1.38 -12.99
N GLN A 71 -6.02 1.58 -12.12
CA GLN A 71 -5.43 0.52 -11.31
C GLN A 71 -5.76 0.68 -9.82
N GLU A 72 -5.49 1.85 -9.24
CA GLU A 72 -5.48 2.04 -7.78
C GLU A 72 -6.70 2.81 -7.26
N LYS A 73 -7.54 3.35 -8.15
CA LYS A 73 -8.72 4.15 -7.75
C LYS A 73 -9.65 3.39 -6.80
N GLY A 74 -9.80 2.08 -6.98
CA GLY A 74 -10.62 1.22 -6.12
C GLY A 74 -10.09 1.05 -4.69
N ASN A 75 -8.81 1.36 -4.45
CA ASN A 75 -8.19 1.19 -3.13
C ASN A 75 -8.50 2.38 -2.20
N VAL A 76 -8.88 3.53 -2.75
CA VAL A 76 -9.28 4.71 -1.96
C VAL A 76 -10.50 4.42 -1.08
N PRO A 77 -11.65 3.96 -1.61
CA PRO A 77 -12.81 3.64 -0.77
C PRO A 77 -12.51 2.51 0.21
N TYR A 78 -11.65 1.54 -0.13
CA TYR A 78 -11.24 0.49 0.81
C TYR A 78 -10.64 1.06 2.10
N VAL A 79 -9.78 2.08 2.01
CA VAL A 79 -9.18 2.71 3.20
C VAL A 79 -10.18 3.63 3.91
N VAL A 80 -10.90 4.48 3.15
CA VAL A 80 -11.78 5.51 3.70
C VAL A 80 -13.03 4.91 4.34
N ASP A 81 -13.69 3.96 3.67
CA ASP A 81 -14.96 3.38 4.13
C ASP A 81 -14.76 2.46 5.35
N ASN A 82 -13.58 1.84 5.48
CA ASN A 82 -13.20 1.11 6.69
C ASN A 82 -12.72 2.04 7.83
N GLY A 83 -12.69 3.35 7.61
CA GLY A 83 -12.26 4.33 8.61
C GLY A 83 -10.81 4.14 9.06
N ALA A 84 -9.95 3.63 8.19
CA ALA A 84 -8.52 3.44 8.43
C ALA A 84 -7.67 4.61 7.90
N GLY A 85 -8.32 5.60 7.29
CA GLY A 85 -7.62 6.73 6.70
C GLY A 85 -8.52 7.70 5.96
N VAL A 86 -7.87 8.66 5.29
CA VAL A 86 -8.50 9.74 4.54
C VAL A 86 -7.84 9.90 3.17
N PHE A 87 -8.51 10.59 2.25
CA PHE A 87 -7.97 10.91 0.93
C PHE A 87 -7.92 12.42 0.71
N THR A 88 -6.75 12.95 0.35
CA THR A 88 -6.60 14.34 -0.05
C THR A 88 -5.41 14.52 -0.98
N ARG A 89 -5.61 15.23 -2.10
CA ARG A 89 -4.52 15.60 -3.02
C ARG A 89 -3.82 16.91 -2.64
N SER A 90 -4.32 17.62 -1.63
CA SER A 90 -3.81 18.94 -1.25
C SER A 90 -2.71 18.79 -0.20
N PRO A 91 -1.46 19.22 -0.49
CA PRO A 91 -0.39 19.20 0.51
C PRO A 91 -0.73 20.00 1.77
N ASN A 92 -1.45 21.13 1.62
CA ASN A 92 -1.88 21.96 2.75
C ASN A 92 -2.90 21.24 3.63
N GLU A 93 -3.86 20.52 3.02
CA GLU A 93 -4.83 19.75 3.79
C GLU A 93 -4.16 18.55 4.47
N THR A 94 -3.21 17.89 3.79
CA THR A 94 -2.39 16.82 4.40
C THR A 94 -1.66 17.33 5.65
N ALA A 95 -0.96 18.46 5.56
CA ALA A 95 -0.24 19.04 6.70
C ALA A 95 -1.18 19.42 7.85
N LYS A 96 -2.38 19.92 7.54
CA LYS A 96 -3.41 20.24 8.53
C LYS A 96 -3.92 18.98 9.23
N ILE A 97 -4.26 17.92 8.48
CA ILE A 97 -4.73 16.64 9.06
C ILE A 97 -3.67 16.05 9.98
N VAL A 98 -2.40 16.02 9.57
CA VAL A 98 -1.30 15.55 10.42
C VAL A 98 -1.19 16.42 11.68
N THR A 99 -1.28 17.74 11.56
CA THR A 99 -1.23 18.63 12.73
C THR A 99 -2.40 18.34 13.69
N GLU A 100 -3.61 18.16 13.17
CA GLU A 100 -4.79 17.83 13.97
C GLU A 100 -4.60 16.49 14.70
N TRP A 101 -4.22 15.42 14.00
CA TRP A 101 -4.01 14.10 14.58
C TRP A 101 -2.98 14.07 15.72
N PHE A 102 -1.98 14.94 15.69
CA PHE A 102 -0.91 15.00 16.71
C PHE A 102 -1.10 16.10 17.76
N CYS A 103 -2.12 16.95 17.65
CA CYS A 103 -2.34 18.05 18.59
C CYS A 103 -3.76 18.12 19.16
N THR A 104 -4.79 17.94 18.34
CA THR A 104 -6.19 18.23 18.72
C THR A 104 -7.16 17.07 18.53
N LYS A 105 -6.83 16.09 17.68
CA LYS A 105 -7.68 14.96 17.29
C LYS A 105 -6.94 13.62 17.44
N THR A 106 -6.24 13.47 18.55
CA THR A 106 -5.47 12.25 18.84
C THR A 106 -6.37 11.02 18.96
N ASP A 107 -7.58 11.20 19.48
CA ASP A 107 -8.64 10.19 19.53
C ASP A 107 -9.08 9.72 18.14
N GLU A 108 -9.19 10.64 17.17
CA GLU A 108 -9.49 10.28 15.79
C GLU A 108 -8.38 9.41 15.18
N ARG A 109 -7.12 9.79 15.40
CA ARG A 109 -5.94 9.04 14.95
C ARG A 109 -5.90 7.65 15.57
N GLU A 110 -6.11 7.53 16.88
CA GLU A 110 -6.13 6.25 17.60
C GLU A 110 -7.24 5.32 17.09
N ARG A 111 -8.44 5.86 16.89
CA ARG A 111 -9.56 5.10 16.30
C ARG A 111 -9.25 4.60 14.88
N MET A 112 -8.61 5.43 14.04
CA MET A 112 -8.19 4.98 12.71
C MET A 112 -7.10 3.91 12.78
N SER A 113 -6.19 4.00 13.75
CA SER A 113 -5.16 2.98 14.00
C SER A 113 -5.78 1.64 14.40
N GLU A 114 -6.76 1.66 15.30
CA GLU A 114 -7.52 0.45 15.66
C GLU A 114 -8.28 -0.13 14.47
N ASN A 115 -8.91 0.71 13.65
CA ASN A 115 -9.61 0.25 12.45
C ASN A 115 -8.65 -0.34 11.43
N ALA A 116 -7.47 0.24 11.27
CA ALA A 116 -6.42 -0.28 10.42
C ALA A 116 -6.04 -1.72 10.82
N LEU A 117 -5.86 -1.97 12.13
CA LEU A 117 -5.58 -3.29 12.67
C LEU A 117 -6.75 -4.28 12.49
N LYS A 118 -8.01 -3.82 12.60
CA LYS A 118 -9.19 -4.68 12.41
C LYS A 118 -9.30 -5.26 11.00
N VAL A 119 -8.87 -4.52 9.98
CA VAL A 119 -8.93 -4.95 8.58
C VAL A 119 -7.59 -5.49 8.06
N ALA A 120 -6.57 -5.57 8.92
CA ALA A 120 -5.28 -6.14 8.57
C ALA A 120 -5.40 -7.65 8.33
N GLN A 121 -4.58 -8.16 7.41
CA GLN A 121 -4.49 -9.59 7.08
C GLN A 121 -3.02 -10.04 7.09
N PRO A 122 -2.37 -10.11 8.27
CA PRO A 122 -0.93 -10.40 8.37
C PRO A 122 -0.56 -11.80 7.85
N GLU A 123 -1.47 -12.76 7.94
CA GLU A 123 -1.23 -14.15 7.51
C GLU A 123 -1.65 -14.42 6.06
N ALA A 124 -2.09 -13.40 5.30
CA ALA A 124 -2.71 -13.57 3.98
C ALA A 124 -1.85 -14.43 3.03
N VAL A 125 -0.53 -14.23 3.01
CA VAL A 125 0.37 -14.99 2.14
C VAL A 125 0.42 -16.47 2.53
N PHE A 126 0.38 -16.79 3.83
CA PHE A 126 0.40 -18.16 4.31
C PHE A 126 -0.92 -18.86 4.06
N ASP A 127 -2.04 -18.16 4.26
CA ASP A 127 -3.38 -18.66 3.97
C ASP A 127 -3.52 -18.99 2.47
N ILE A 128 -3.09 -18.08 1.59
CA ILE A 128 -3.11 -18.31 0.14
C ILE A 128 -2.25 -19.52 -0.24
N ILE A 129 -1.04 -19.64 0.30
CA ILE A 129 -0.14 -20.77 0.00
C ILE A 129 -0.75 -22.09 0.47
N LYS A 130 -1.35 -22.10 1.66
CA LYS A 130 -2.02 -23.27 2.22
C LYS A 130 -3.17 -23.71 1.31
N ASP A 131 -4.02 -22.78 0.90
CA ASP A 131 -5.15 -23.07 0.00
C ASP A 131 -4.67 -23.63 -1.35
N ILE A 132 -3.65 -23.02 -1.95
CA ILE A 132 -3.05 -23.50 -3.20
C ILE A 132 -2.47 -24.92 -3.02
N HIS A 133 -1.79 -25.17 -1.90
CA HIS A 133 -1.20 -26.48 -1.60
C HIS A 133 -2.27 -27.57 -1.46
N GLU A 134 -3.37 -27.27 -0.74
CA GLU A 134 -4.49 -28.19 -0.58
C GLU A 134 -5.17 -28.50 -1.92
N LEU A 135 -5.40 -27.48 -2.76
CA LEU A 135 -5.94 -27.64 -4.11
C LEU A 135 -5.04 -28.49 -5.01
N ALA A 136 -3.71 -28.32 -4.92
CA ALA A 136 -2.76 -29.12 -5.69
C ALA A 136 -2.79 -30.61 -5.27
N ARG A 137 -2.90 -30.89 -3.96
CA ARG A 137 -3.01 -32.27 -3.44
C ARG A 137 -4.32 -32.94 -3.85
N ALA A 138 -5.42 -32.20 -3.84
CA ALA A 138 -6.74 -32.73 -4.21
C ALA A 138 -6.83 -33.17 -5.68
N ARG A 139 -5.98 -32.66 -6.58
CA ARG A 139 -5.98 -33.03 -8.00
C ARG A 139 -5.44 -34.44 -8.32
N GLY A 140 -4.76 -35.12 -7.39
CA GLY A 140 -4.24 -36.49 -7.59
C GLY A 140 -3.40 -36.69 -8.88
N PRO A 141 -3.04 -37.94 -9.26
CA PRO A 141 -2.28 -38.25 -10.48
C PRO A 141 -3.05 -38.07 -11.81
N LEU A 142 -4.12 -37.28 -11.84
CA LEU A 142 -4.96 -37.10 -13.04
C LEU A 142 -4.48 -35.96 -13.96
N ALA A 143 -3.31 -35.38 -13.71
CA ALA A 143 -2.71 -34.31 -14.52
C ALA A 143 -1.81 -34.82 -15.67
N ASN A 144 -1.99 -36.05 -16.15
CA ASN A 144 -1.34 -36.57 -17.36
C ASN A 144 -2.25 -36.52 -18.60
N THR A 145 -3.23 -35.61 -18.64
CA THR A 145 -3.84 -35.21 -19.92
C THR A 145 -2.92 -34.22 -20.62
N PRO A 146 -2.41 -34.51 -21.83
CA PRO A 146 -1.63 -33.55 -22.59
C PRO A 146 -2.47 -32.28 -22.77
N TYR A 147 -1.85 -31.13 -22.54
CA TYR A 147 -2.43 -29.85 -22.90
C TYR A 147 -2.48 -29.79 -24.44
N VAL A 148 -3.52 -30.39 -25.03
CA VAL A 148 -3.81 -30.21 -26.45
C VAL A 148 -4.21 -28.75 -26.59
N LEU A 149 -3.26 -27.94 -27.06
CA LEU A 149 -3.46 -26.56 -27.49
C LEU A 149 -4.73 -26.52 -28.34
N THR A 150 -5.79 -25.91 -27.82
CA THR A 150 -6.94 -25.52 -28.63
C THR A 150 -6.47 -24.43 -29.59
N ALA A 151 -5.87 -24.84 -30.70
CA ALA A 151 -5.71 -23.99 -31.86
C ALA A 151 -7.10 -23.84 -32.51
N SER A 152 -7.79 -22.74 -32.22
CA SER A 152 -8.82 -22.23 -33.12
C SER A 152 -9.10 -20.76 -32.83
N PHE A 153 -8.27 -19.90 -33.40
CA PHE A 153 -8.64 -18.54 -33.82
C PHE A 153 -7.75 -18.16 -35.00
N SER A 154 -8.01 -18.76 -36.15
CA SER A 154 -7.53 -18.29 -37.47
C SER A 154 -8.46 -18.82 -38.55
N SER A 155 -9.63 -18.20 -38.67
CA SER A 155 -10.44 -18.17 -39.90
C SER A 155 -11.58 -17.18 -39.70
N LEU A 156 -11.23 -15.89 -39.72
CA LEU A 156 -12.15 -14.78 -40.02
C LEU A 156 -11.32 -13.58 -40.48
N ILE A 157 -10.65 -13.76 -41.62
CA ILE A 157 -10.38 -12.72 -42.62
C ILE A 157 -10.61 -13.38 -43.98
#